data_AF-A0A3M7PBP7-F1
#
_entry.id   AF-A0A3M7PBP7-F1
#
_cell.length_a   1.000
_cell.length_b   1.000
_cell.length_c   1.000
_cell.angle_alpha   90.00
_cell.angle_beta   90.00
_cell.angle_gamma   90.00
#
_symmetry.space_group_name_H-M   'P 1'
#
loop_
_entity.id
_entity.type
_entity.pdbx_description
1 polymer ?
#
loop_
_entity_poly.entity_id
_entity_poly.type
_entity_poly.pdbx_seq_one_letter_code
_entity_poly.pdbx_strand_id
1 'polypeptide(L)'
;MSKLDEKKRSNSNSSQSEQCFSKKSKTETDQQTNQMIKYIPMKNGSTNVNRTFKTPFNSPDNQNLANTINKSTKTVQQEIDGIDQEIENLLDQGYKLEELDVIIDKLHIYNDIKDLAQSLLEKIAHIKGCTIKKMHELYVLDPNID
;
A
#
# COMPACT_ATOMS: atom_id res chain seq x y z
N MET A 1 23.94 -23.06 -45.12
CA MET A 1 22.65 -23.76 -45.30
C MET A 1 22.29 -24.40 -43.97
N SER A 2 21.16 -24.21 -43.30
CA SER A 2 19.88 -23.53 -43.55
C SER A 2 19.28 -23.22 -42.15
N LYS A 3 18.89 -21.98 -41.84
CA LYS A 3 17.51 -21.44 -41.80
C LYS A 3 16.56 -22.22 -40.87
N LEU A 4 16.20 -21.61 -39.73
CA LEU A 4 14.90 -20.98 -39.41
C LEU A 4 13.83 -22.01 -39.02
N ASP A 5 13.21 -21.86 -37.86
CA ASP A 5 11.85 -21.32 -37.87
C ASP A 5 11.37 -20.79 -36.52
N GLU A 6 10.67 -19.68 -36.67
CA GLU A 6 10.12 -18.73 -35.72
C GLU A 6 8.60 -18.99 -35.68
N LYS A 7 7.99 -19.14 -34.50
CA LYS A 7 6.52 -19.05 -34.33
C LYS A 7 6.23 -18.56 -32.91
N LYS A 8 6.14 -17.25 -32.65
CA LYS A 8 5.06 -16.28 -32.90
C LYS A 8 3.66 -16.65 -32.38
N ARG A 9 3.21 -15.78 -31.46
CA ARG A 9 1.84 -15.31 -31.13
C ARG A 9 1.03 -16.28 -30.26
N SER A 10 0.24 -15.84 -29.28
CA SER A 10 -0.57 -14.62 -29.14
C SER A 10 -0.96 -14.50 -27.65
N ASN A 11 -0.69 -13.41 -26.94
CA ASN A 11 -1.54 -12.22 -26.73
C ASN A 11 -3.07 -12.42 -26.88
N SER A 12 -3.81 -12.34 -25.78
CA SER A 12 -5.21 -11.91 -25.74
C SER A 12 -5.52 -11.17 -24.44
N ASN A 13 -5.73 -9.87 -24.62
CA ASN A 13 -6.24 -8.84 -23.70
C ASN A 13 -7.44 -9.30 -22.85
N SER A 14 -7.49 -8.97 -21.56
CA SER A 14 -8.14 -7.78 -20.97
C SER A 14 -9.58 -7.55 -21.44
N SER A 15 -10.51 -7.54 -20.49
CA SER A 15 -11.70 -6.70 -20.56
C SER A 15 -12.24 -6.48 -19.14
N GLN A 16 -11.77 -5.38 -18.55
CA GLN A 16 -12.46 -4.68 -17.48
C GLN A 16 -13.84 -4.24 -18.01
N SER A 17 -14.85 -4.55 -17.23
CA SER A 17 -16.19 -4.00 -17.35
C SER A 17 -16.19 -2.55 -16.89
N GLU A 18 -16.61 -1.62 -17.73
CA GLU A 18 -17.36 -0.44 -17.29
C GLU A 18 -18.01 0.22 -18.51
N GLN A 19 -19.33 0.04 -18.58
CA GLN A 19 -20.20 0.65 -19.57
C GLN A 19 -21.13 1.57 -18.80
N CYS A 20 -20.98 2.89 -18.97
CA CYS A 20 -22.07 3.82 -18.72
C CYS A 20 -21.84 5.15 -19.46
N PHE A 21 -22.36 5.23 -20.68
CA PHE A 21 -22.71 6.49 -21.32
C PHE A 21 -24.20 6.44 -21.63
N SER A 22 -24.97 7.35 -21.02
CA SER A 22 -26.16 7.88 -21.69
C SER A 22 -26.44 9.30 -21.21
N LYS A 23 -26.54 10.21 -22.18
CA LYS A 23 -26.93 11.62 -22.03
C LYS A 23 -28.41 11.79 -22.38
N LYS A 24 -28.95 12.94 -21.92
CA LYS A 24 -30.15 13.68 -22.37
C LYS A 24 -31.44 13.32 -21.63
N SER A 25 -32.07 14.20 -20.86
CA SER A 25 -32.63 15.57 -21.10
C SER A 25 -33.95 15.57 -21.86
N LYS A 26 -34.99 16.12 -21.21
CA LYS A 26 -36.31 16.64 -21.66
C LYS A 26 -37.13 16.77 -20.36
N THR A 27 -38.02 17.71 -20.11
CA THR A 27 -38.80 18.75 -20.83
C THR A 27 -39.07 19.83 -19.74
N GLU A 28 -39.47 21.06 -20.01
CA GLU A 28 -40.82 21.43 -20.48
C GLU A 28 -40.92 22.95 -20.67
N THR A 29 -41.70 23.29 -21.67
CA THR A 29 -42.19 24.59 -22.08
C THR A 29 -43.05 25.23 -20.98
N ASP A 30 -42.99 26.54 -20.77
CA ASP A 30 -44.16 27.29 -20.30
C ASP A 30 -44.17 28.73 -20.83
N GLN A 31 -45.31 29.06 -21.44
CA GLN A 31 -45.65 30.34 -22.03
C GLN A 31 -46.09 31.30 -20.92
N GLN A 32 -45.45 32.45 -20.76
CA GLN A 32 -45.98 33.52 -19.90
C GLN A 32 -45.90 34.89 -20.58
N THR A 33 -47.06 35.27 -21.12
CA THR A 33 -47.67 36.61 -21.16
C THR A 33 -46.77 37.83 -21.33
N ASN A 34 -46.86 38.46 -22.50
CA ASN A 34 -46.44 39.84 -22.73
C ASN A 34 -47.23 40.79 -21.82
N GLN A 35 -46.64 41.15 -20.67
CA GLN A 35 -47.09 42.30 -19.89
C GLN A 35 -46.19 43.49 -20.23
N MET A 36 -46.82 44.55 -20.74
CA MET A 36 -46.23 45.82 -21.12
C MET A 36 -45.44 46.41 -19.93
N ILE A 37 -44.11 46.47 -20.06
CA ILE A 37 -43.23 47.06 -19.05
C ILE A 37 -43.56 48.57 -18.97
N LYS A 38 -44.15 49.01 -17.86
CA LYS A 38 -44.33 50.44 -17.58
C LYS A 38 -42.95 51.06 -17.33
N TYR A 39 -42.52 51.93 -18.23
CA TYR A 39 -41.23 52.63 -18.12
C TYR A 39 -41.28 53.64 -16.97
N ILE A 40 -40.38 53.50 -15.99
CA ILE A 40 -40.14 54.51 -14.97
C ILE A 40 -38.98 55.38 -15.47
N PRO A 41 -39.13 56.70 -15.61
CA PRO A 41 -38.03 57.55 -16.05
C PRO A 41 -36.92 57.55 -15.00
N MET A 42 -35.72 57.11 -15.39
CA MET A 42 -34.54 57.18 -14.53
C MET A 42 -34.21 58.66 -14.29
N LYS A 43 -34.29 59.10 -13.03
CA LYS A 43 -33.72 60.39 -12.63
C LYS A 43 -32.21 60.31 -12.84
N ASN A 44 -31.67 61.22 -13.65
CA ASN A 44 -30.24 61.39 -13.87
C ASN A 44 -29.56 61.81 -12.56
N GLY A 45 -29.23 60.82 -11.73
CA GLY A 45 -28.31 60.94 -10.61
C GLY A 45 -27.11 60.07 -10.92
N SER A 46 -25.94 60.69 -11.09
CA SER A 46 -24.65 60.01 -11.27
C SER A 46 -24.51 58.90 -10.23
N THR A 47 -24.63 57.64 -10.66
CA THR A 47 -24.30 56.49 -9.81
C THR A 47 -22.89 56.05 -10.19
N ASN A 48 -22.00 56.19 -9.22
CA ASN A 48 -20.61 55.83 -9.29
C ASN A 48 -20.46 54.38 -9.81
N VAL A 49 -19.87 54.22 -11.00
CA VAL A 49 -19.71 52.94 -11.72
C VAL A 49 -18.51 52.10 -11.24
N ASN A 50 -17.85 52.50 -10.14
CA ASN A 50 -16.84 51.67 -9.48
C ASN A 50 -17.47 50.77 -8.41
N ARG A 51 -18.21 49.73 -8.83
CA ARG A 51 -18.49 48.61 -7.93
C ARG A 51 -17.58 47.45 -8.29
N THR A 52 -16.70 47.10 -7.37
CA THR A 52 -15.92 45.86 -7.45
C THR A 52 -16.87 44.66 -7.43
N PHE A 53 -16.68 43.73 -8.35
CA PHE A 53 -17.47 42.51 -8.46
C PHE A 53 -17.37 41.70 -7.16
N LYS A 54 -18.45 41.65 -6.36
CA LYS A 54 -18.48 40.85 -5.13
C LYS A 54 -18.82 39.41 -5.50
N THR A 55 -17.80 38.56 -5.60
CA THR A 55 -17.99 37.12 -5.67
C THR A 55 -18.44 36.60 -4.30
N PRO A 56 -19.28 35.54 -4.22
CA PRO A 56 -19.63 34.89 -2.96
C PRO A 56 -18.46 34.03 -2.48
N PHE A 57 -17.28 34.63 -2.36
CA PHE A 57 -16.09 33.96 -1.88
C PHE A 57 -15.91 34.31 -0.40
N ASN A 58 -16.43 33.44 0.47
CA ASN A 58 -16.00 33.44 1.86
C ASN A 58 -14.53 33.04 1.86
N SER A 59 -13.63 33.98 2.17
CA SER A 59 -12.24 33.63 2.45
C SER A 59 -12.25 32.61 3.59
N PRO A 60 -11.57 31.46 3.44
CA PRO A 60 -11.47 30.51 4.52
C PRO A 60 -10.88 31.24 5.72
N ASP A 61 -11.53 31.08 6.88
CA ASP A 61 -11.04 31.63 8.13
C ASP A 61 -9.65 31.04 8.41
N ASN A 62 -8.63 31.85 8.17
CA ASN A 62 -7.23 31.46 8.17
C ASN A 62 -6.82 30.91 9.55
N GLN A 63 -7.52 31.31 10.61
CA GLN A 63 -7.33 30.78 11.96
C GLN A 63 -7.85 29.34 12.09
N ASN A 64 -9.03 29.03 11.53
CA ASN A 64 -9.58 27.67 11.54
C ASN A 64 -8.72 26.71 10.71
N LEU A 65 -8.20 27.18 9.57
CA LEU A 65 -7.28 26.39 8.75
C LEU A 65 -5.96 26.14 9.48
N ALA A 66 -5.35 27.16 10.07
CA ALA A 66 -4.12 27.03 10.87
C ALA A 66 -4.32 26.09 12.07
N ASN A 67 -5.45 26.19 12.77
CA ASN A 67 -5.78 25.31 13.89
C ASN A 67 -5.97 23.85 13.46
N THR A 68 -6.60 23.62 12.30
CA THR A 68 -6.76 22.28 11.72
C THR A 68 -5.41 21.69 11.34
N ILE A 69 -4.55 22.47 10.68
CA ILE A 69 -3.19 22.06 10.31
C ILE A 69 -2.38 21.74 11.55
N ASN A 70 -2.32 22.65 12.53
CA ASN A 70 -1.59 22.44 13.78
C ASN A 70 -2.07 21.20 14.53
N LYS A 71 -3.39 20.93 14.52
CA LYS A 71 -3.94 19.71 15.11
C LYS A 71 -3.46 18.47 14.37
N SER A 72 -3.50 18.46 13.04
CA SER A 72 -2.98 17.33 12.24
C SER A 72 -1.47 17.13 12.39
N THR A 73 -0.69 18.21 12.46
CA THR A 73 0.76 18.13 12.67
C THR A 73 1.06 17.58 14.05
N LYS A 74 0.29 17.99 15.08
CA LYS A 74 0.43 17.47 16.43
C LYS A 74 0.07 15.98 16.52
N THR A 75 -1.00 15.53 15.86
CA THR A 75 -1.36 14.11 15.87
C THR A 75 -0.31 13.26 15.18
N VAL A 76 0.19 13.70 14.03
CA VAL A 76 1.28 13.00 13.31
C VAL A 76 2.55 12.96 14.16
N GLN A 77 2.89 14.05 14.84
CA GLN A 77 4.04 14.06 15.74
C GLN A 77 3.88 13.07 16.89
N GLN A 78 2.68 13.00 17.49
CA GLN A 78 2.40 12.04 18.56
C GLN A 78 2.48 10.58 18.09
N GLU A 79 2.08 10.30 16.84
CA GLU A 79 2.23 8.97 16.25
C GLU A 79 3.71 8.62 15.99
N ILE A 80 4.50 9.56 15.49
CA ILE A 80 5.95 9.40 15.31
C ILE A 80 6.61 9.11 16.67
N ASP A 81 6.36 9.95 17.68
CA ASP A 81 6.96 9.80 19.00
C ASP A 81 6.57 8.45 19.64
N GLY A 82 5.34 7.97 19.39
CA GLY A 82 4.89 6.65 19.86
C GLY A 82 5.59 5.49 19.16
N ILE A 83 5.80 5.61 17.85
CA ILE A 83 6.54 4.60 17.06
C ILE A 83 8.01 4.58 17.46
N ASP A 84 8.64 5.74 17.68
CA ASP A 84 10.03 5.83 18.11
C ASP A 84 10.22 5.16 19.50
N GLN A 85 9.27 5.32 20.42
CA GLN A 85 9.27 4.62 21.71
C GLN A 85 9.12 3.10 21.56
N GLU A 86 8.28 2.64 20.62
CA GLU A 86 8.14 1.22 20.33
C GLU A 86 9.44 0.64 19.76
N ILE A 87 10.09 1.37 18.85
CA ILE A 87 11.40 1.01 18.29
C ILE A 87 12.46 0.92 19.40
N GLU A 88 12.55 1.91 20.28
CA GLU A 88 13.48 1.88 21.41
C GLU A 88 13.23 0.68 22.33
N ASN A 89 11.97 0.40 22.68
CA ASN A 89 11.61 -0.76 23.50
C ASN A 89 11.98 -2.10 22.84
N LEU A 90 11.86 -2.22 21.51
CA LEU A 90 12.25 -3.43 20.78
C LEU A 90 13.78 -3.59 20.74
N LEU A 91 14.52 -2.50 20.57
CA LEU A 91 15.98 -2.50 20.61
C LEU A 91 16.52 -2.83 22.01
N ASP A 92 15.90 -2.32 23.07
CA ASP A 92 16.25 -2.61 24.47
C ASP A 92 15.97 -4.08 24.85
N GLN A 93 14.96 -4.70 24.24
CA GLN A 93 14.71 -6.14 24.33
C GLN A 93 15.75 -6.97 23.55
N GLY A 94 16.67 -6.33 22.84
CA GLY A 94 17.73 -6.97 22.09
C GLY A 94 17.31 -7.41 20.69
N TYR A 95 16.11 -7.03 20.20
CA TYR A 95 15.70 -7.34 18.83
C TYR A 95 16.42 -6.41 17.85
N LYS A 96 17.58 -6.85 17.38
CA LYS A 96 18.32 -6.17 16.31
C LYS A 96 18.06 -6.83 14.98
N LEU A 97 17.85 -6.02 13.95
CA LEU A 97 17.58 -6.52 12.60
C LEU A 97 18.78 -7.32 12.06
N GLU A 98 19.99 -6.92 12.42
CA GLU A 98 21.24 -7.58 12.02
C GLU A 98 21.39 -8.97 12.66
N GLU A 99 20.75 -9.23 13.80
CA GLU A 99 20.79 -10.54 14.44
C GLU A 99 19.96 -11.57 13.69
N LEU A 100 18.90 -11.15 13.00
CA LEU A 100 18.04 -12.03 12.23
C LEU A 100 18.79 -12.70 11.08
N ASP A 101 19.53 -11.92 10.28
CA ASP A 101 20.32 -12.43 9.17
C ASP A 101 21.40 -13.40 9.67
N VAL A 102 22.05 -13.06 10.79
CA VAL A 102 23.04 -13.93 11.44
C VAL A 102 22.42 -15.25 11.93
N ILE A 103 21.18 -15.20 12.44
CA ILE A 103 20.46 -16.41 12.88
C ILE A 103 20.05 -17.27 11.68
N ILE A 104 19.58 -16.66 10.60
CA ILE A 104 19.22 -17.36 9.35
C ILE A 104 20.46 -18.06 8.77
N ASP A 105 21.59 -17.35 8.70
CA ASP A 105 22.86 -17.91 8.23
C ASP A 105 23.33 -19.09 9.09
N LYS A 106 23.25 -18.95 10.42
CA LYS A 106 23.59 -20.03 11.35
C LYS A 106 22.67 -21.23 11.20
N LEU A 107 21.38 -21.02 10.94
CA LEU A 107 20.43 -22.10 10.71
C LEU A 107 20.74 -22.86 9.41
N HIS A 108 21.11 -22.14 8.34
CA HIS A 108 21.55 -22.78 7.10
C HIS A 108 22.81 -23.61 7.30
N ILE A 109 23.82 -23.06 8.00
CA ILE A 109 25.05 -23.79 8.32
C ILE A 109 24.75 -25.03 9.17
N TYR A 110 23.86 -24.91 10.16
CA TYR A 110 23.45 -26.05 10.98
C TYR A 110 22.76 -27.13 10.15
N ASN A 111 21.81 -26.76 9.29
CA ASN A 111 21.10 -27.70 8.42
C ASN A 111 22.05 -28.39 7.45
N ASP A 112 22.98 -27.67 6.84
CA ASP A 112 23.99 -28.26 5.93
C ASP A 112 24.83 -29.33 6.64
N ILE A 113 25.25 -29.07 7.88
CA ILE A 113 26.02 -30.03 8.68
C ILE A 113 25.13 -31.20 9.11
N LYS A 114 23.89 -30.95 9.55
CA LYS A 114 22.90 -31.98 9.93
C LYS A 114 22.65 -32.93 8.76
N ASP A 115 22.43 -32.39 7.57
CA ASP A 115 22.14 -33.17 6.35
C ASP A 115 23.35 -33.97 5.89
N LEU A 116 24.56 -33.38 5.95
CA LEU A 116 25.80 -34.11 5.66
C LEU A 116 26.02 -35.26 6.65
N ALA A 117 25.85 -35.00 7.95
CA ALA A 117 25.99 -36.01 8.99
C ALA A 117 24.98 -37.14 8.81
N GLN A 118 23.73 -36.82 8.49
CA GLN A 118 22.68 -37.78 8.19
C GLN A 118 23.04 -38.64 6.96
N SER A 119 23.53 -38.03 5.87
CA SER A 119 23.97 -38.76 4.68
C SER A 119 25.13 -39.71 4.97
N LEU A 120 26.08 -39.30 5.82
CA LEU A 120 27.18 -40.17 6.26
C LEU A 120 26.65 -41.32 7.12
N LEU A 121 25.73 -41.04 8.04
CA LEU A 121 25.09 -42.04 8.90
C LEU A 121 24.35 -43.10 8.08
N GLU A 122 23.65 -42.68 7.03
CA GLU A 122 22.96 -43.57 6.09
C GLU A 122 23.93 -44.50 5.35
N LYS A 123 25.05 -43.96 4.86
CA LYS A 123 26.10 -44.77 4.22
C LYS A 123 26.72 -45.77 5.19
N ILE A 124 26.99 -45.34 6.43
CA ILE A 124 27.52 -46.21 7.48
C ILE A 124 26.52 -47.32 7.82
N ALA A 125 25.23 -46.99 7.94
CA ALA A 125 24.17 -47.95 8.19
C ALA A 125 24.07 -48.99 7.07
N HIS A 126 24.17 -48.54 5.81
CA HIS A 126 24.18 -49.40 4.64
C HIS A 126 25.35 -50.39 4.65
N ILE A 127 26.58 -49.90 4.90
CA ILE A 127 27.78 -50.74 4.98
C ILE A 127 27.68 -51.77 6.12
N LYS A 128 27.10 -51.36 7.25
CA LYS A 128 26.92 -52.24 8.42
C LYS A 128 25.70 -53.16 8.31
N GLY A 129 24.88 -53.02 7.27
CA GLY A 129 23.68 -53.83 7.07
C GLY A 129 22.61 -53.66 8.15
N CYS A 130 22.57 -52.49 8.81
CA CYS A 130 21.63 -52.20 9.88
C CYS A 130 20.70 -51.03 9.53
N THR A 131 19.62 -50.90 10.27
CA THR A 131 18.67 -49.80 10.08
C THR A 131 19.24 -48.47 10.59
N ILE A 132 18.89 -47.37 9.92
CA ILE A 132 19.29 -46.00 10.31
C ILE A 132 18.82 -45.67 11.74
N LYS A 133 17.63 -46.14 12.13
CA LYS A 133 17.12 -46.03 13.52
C LYS A 133 18.07 -46.66 14.54
N LYS A 134 18.69 -47.80 14.21
CA LYS A 134 19.65 -48.45 15.11
C LYS A 134 20.94 -47.66 15.23
N MET A 135 21.34 -46.97 14.17
CA MET A 135 22.47 -46.05 14.20
C MET A 135 22.16 -44.81 15.06
N HIS A 136 20.96 -44.23 14.96
CA HIS A 136 20.54 -43.14 15.85
C HIS A 136 20.58 -43.53 17.34
N GLU A 137 20.09 -44.74 17.69
CA GLU A 137 20.19 -45.28 19.06
C GLU A 137 21.63 -45.46 19.54
N LEU A 138 22.54 -45.88 18.65
CA LEU A 138 23.95 -46.14 18.99
C LEU A 138 24.76 -44.87 19.22
N TYR A 139 24.46 -43.81 18.47
CA TYR A 139 25.17 -42.52 18.58
C TYR A 139 24.44 -41.51 19.47
N VAL A 140 23.37 -41.92 20.15
CA VAL A 140 22.53 -41.05 21.02
C VAL A 140 22.08 -39.80 20.25
N LEU A 141 21.72 -39.99 18.97
CA LEU A 141 21.16 -38.94 18.13
C LEU A 141 19.64 -38.95 18.35
N ASP A 142 19.10 -37.85 18.86
CA ASP A 142 17.64 -37.70 18.97
C ASP A 142 17.09 -37.33 17.58
N PRO A 143 16.22 -38.19 16.99
CA PRO A 143 15.64 -37.92 15.68
C PRO A 143 14.63 -36.76 15.68
N ASN A 144 14.27 -36.20 16.83
CA ASN A 144 13.29 -35.11 16.96
C ASN A 144 13.92 -33.73 17.26
N ILE A 145 15.24 -33.56 17.14
CA ILE A 145 15.86 -32.24 17.20
C ILE A 145 15.61 -31.54 15.85
N ASP A 146 14.47 -30.87 15.77
CA ASP A 146 14.17 -29.83 14.78
C ASP A 146 14.29 -28.44 15.42
#